data_AF-X1T7P3-F1
#
_entry.id   AF-X1T7P3-F1
#
_cell.length_a   1.000
_cell.length_b   1.000
_cell.length_c   1.000
_cell.angle_alpha   90.00
_cell.angle_beta   90.00
_cell.angle_gamma   90.00
#
_symmetry.space_group_name_H-M   'P 1'
#
loop_
_entity.id
_entity.type
_entity.pdbx_description
1 polymer ?
#
loop_
_entity_poly.entity_id
_entity_poly.type
_entity_poly.pdbx_seq_one_letter_code
_entity_poly.pdbx_strand_id
1 'polypeptide(L)'
;IDTRVGWARTHLRKAELIEYTRRGHFKITKRGLTLLKTNPKTIDGKLLEKYPEYLKFLNKSRTAKDIDEESTLSPREILENSYQELRDELKSLLLLHIF
;
A
#
# COMPACT_ATOMS: atom_id res chain seq x y z
N ILE A 1 -12.33 17.63 -3.96
CA ILE A 1 -13.35 16.60 -4.23
C ILE A 1 -13.02 15.40 -3.35
N ASP A 2 -13.93 15.10 -2.43
CA ASP A 2 -13.76 14.23 -1.27
C ASP A 2 -12.88 12.99 -1.50
N THR A 3 -11.82 12.88 -0.69
CA THR A 3 -10.95 11.71 -0.62
C THR A 3 -11.77 10.43 -0.42
N ARG A 4 -12.84 10.50 0.37
CA ARG A 4 -13.70 9.35 0.72
C ARG A 4 -14.45 8.75 -0.47
N VAL A 5 -15.05 9.59 -1.32
CA VAL A 5 -15.81 9.12 -2.50
C VAL A 5 -14.85 8.54 -3.55
N GLY A 6 -13.68 9.17 -3.71
CA GLY A 6 -12.62 8.66 -4.58
C GLY A 6 -12.14 7.28 -4.15
N TRP A 7 -11.89 7.09 -2.85
CA TRP A 7 -11.50 5.82 -2.26
C TRP A 7 -12.60 4.76 -2.35
N ALA A 8 -13.85 5.09 -2.00
CA ALA A 8 -14.97 4.15 -2.08
C ALA A 8 -15.08 3.51 -3.48
N ARG A 9 -14.96 4.32 -4.53
CA ARG A 9 -14.94 3.86 -5.92
C ARG A 9 -13.76 2.93 -6.23
N THR A 10 -12.58 3.22 -5.69
CA THR A 10 -11.41 2.35 -5.83
C THR A 10 -11.64 0.99 -5.16
N HIS A 11 -12.16 0.98 -3.93
CA HIS A 11 -12.46 -0.25 -3.21
C HIS A 11 -13.50 -1.11 -3.96
N LEU A 12 -14.58 -0.49 -4.44
CA LEU A 12 -15.61 -1.19 -5.25
C LEU A 12 -15.05 -1.77 -6.54
N ARG A 13 -14.15 -1.05 -7.22
CA ARG A 13 -13.48 -1.56 -8.42
C ARG A 13 -12.55 -2.73 -8.10
N LYS A 14 -11.77 -2.63 -7.01
CA LYS A 14 -10.83 -3.68 -6.60
C LYS A 14 -11.53 -4.96 -6.16
N ALA A 15 -12.77 -4.87 -5.70
CA ALA A 15 -13.66 -6.01 -5.46
C ALA A 15 -14.44 -6.49 -6.70
N GLU A 16 -14.15 -5.96 -7.89
CA GLU A 16 -14.82 -6.27 -9.16
C GLU A 16 -16.35 -6.08 -9.15
N LEU A 17 -16.85 -5.21 -8.26
CA LEU A 17 -18.28 -4.88 -8.20
C LEU A 17 -18.67 -3.84 -9.26
N ILE A 18 -17.70 -3.03 -9.68
CA ILE A 18 -17.85 -2.03 -10.73
C ILE A 18 -16.69 -2.10 -11.73
N GLU A 19 -16.99 -1.80 -12.99
CA GLU A 19 -16.03 -1.70 -14.09
C GLU A 19 -16.01 -0.28 -14.67
N TYR A 20 -14.85 0.15 -15.19
CA TYR A 20 -14.73 1.42 -15.91
C TYR A 20 -15.00 1.19 -17.39
N THR A 21 -15.95 1.91 -17.95
CA THR A 21 -16.28 1.83 -19.38
C THR A 21 -15.66 2.98 -20.16
N ARG A 22 -15.75 4.21 -19.62
CA ARG A 22 -15.14 5.44 -20.19
C ARG A 22 -14.78 6.41 -19.07
N ARG A 23 -14.00 7.45 -19.38
CA ARG A 23 -13.59 8.46 -18.37
C ARG A 23 -14.83 9.03 -17.67
N GLY A 24 -14.83 8.99 -16.34
CA GLY A 24 -15.96 9.44 -15.51
C GLY A 24 -17.19 8.52 -15.48
N HIS A 25 -17.17 7.38 -16.17
CA HIS A 25 -18.29 6.45 -16.21
C HIS A 25 -17.89 5.07 -15.71
N PHE A 26 -18.75 4.50 -14.88
CA PHE A 26 -18.59 3.18 -14.30
C PHE A 26 -19.91 2.42 -14.44
N LYS A 27 -19.80 1.11 -14.64
CA LYS A 27 -20.94 0.21 -14.77
C LYS A 27 -20.86 -0.83 -13.66
N ILE A 28 -22.00 -1.22 -13.13
CA ILE A 28 -22.08 -2.31 -12.15
C ILE A 28 -21.90 -3.66 -12.87
N THR A 29 -21.07 -4.54 -12.31
CA THR A 29 -20.86 -5.87 -12.86
C THR A 29 -22.01 -6.80 -12.47
N LYS A 30 -22.12 -7.97 -13.12
CA LYS A 30 -23.10 -9.01 -12.71
C LYS A 30 -22.93 -9.40 -11.23
N ARG A 31 -21.69 -9.46 -10.76
CA ARG A 31 -21.33 -9.75 -9.36
C ARG A 31 -21.79 -8.64 -8.41
N GLY A 32 -21.62 -7.38 -8.79
CA GLY A 32 -22.15 -6.22 -8.07
C GLY A 32 -23.67 -6.24 -7.95
N LEU A 33 -24.37 -6.62 -9.01
CA LEU A 33 -25.82 -6.77 -8.99
C LEU A 33 -26.28 -7.89 -8.04
N THR A 34 -25.58 -9.02 -8.00
CA THR A 34 -25.87 -10.11 -7.05
C THR A 34 -25.70 -9.65 -5.60
N LEU A 35 -24.66 -8.86 -5.31
CA LEU A 35 -24.47 -8.27 -3.99
C LEU A 35 -25.61 -7.30 -3.63
N LEU A 36 -26.07 -6.46 -4.57
CA LEU A 36 -27.23 -5.60 -4.31
C LEU A 36 -28.52 -6.38 -4.06
N LYS A 37 -28.71 -7.54 -4.71
CA LYS A 37 -29.86 -8.43 -4.43
C LYS A 37 -29.87 -8.98 -3.00
N THR A 38 -28.72 -9.09 -2.35
CA THR A 38 -28.64 -9.49 -0.93
C THR A 38 -29.03 -8.36 0.04
N ASN A 39 -29.34 -7.16 -0.48
CA ASN A 39 -29.76 -5.97 0.26
C ASN A 39 -28.91 -5.67 1.52
N PRO A 40 -27.58 -5.55 1.38
CA PRO A 40 -26.71 -5.23 2.50
C PRO A 40 -27.02 -3.82 3.02
N LYS A 41 -27.14 -3.66 4.34
CA LYS A 41 -27.36 -2.34 4.99
C LYS A 41 -26.18 -1.39 4.78
N THR A 42 -24.95 -1.91 4.74
CA THR A 42 -23.72 -1.14 4.50
C THR A 42 -22.74 -1.93 3.64
N ILE A 43 -21.99 -1.24 2.78
CA ILE A 43 -20.91 -1.83 1.97
C ILE A 43 -19.58 -1.36 2.57
N ASP A 44 -19.08 -2.15 3.53
CA ASP A 44 -17.83 -1.86 4.24
C ASP A 44 -16.67 -2.74 3.76
N GLY A 45 -15.44 -2.36 4.10
CA GLY A 45 -14.23 -3.12 3.78
C GLY A 45 -14.30 -4.60 4.19
N LYS A 46 -14.93 -4.90 5.34
CA LYS A 46 -15.17 -6.29 5.82
C LYS A 46 -16.05 -7.11 4.89
N LEU A 47 -17.00 -6.47 4.20
CA LEU A 47 -17.86 -7.14 3.23
C LEU A 47 -17.06 -7.42 1.95
N LEU A 48 -16.22 -6.47 1.53
CA LEU A 48 -15.34 -6.58 0.38
C LEU A 48 -14.20 -7.61 0.59
N GLU A 49 -13.81 -7.89 1.83
CA GLU A 49 -12.84 -8.96 2.16
C GLU A 49 -13.29 -10.37 1.73
N LYS A 50 -14.58 -10.59 1.47
CA LYS A 50 -15.08 -11.84 0.89
C LYS A 50 -14.60 -12.08 -0.56
N TYR A 51 -14.04 -11.04 -1.19
CA TYR A 51 -13.64 -11.06 -2.59
C TYR A 51 -12.12 -11.30 -2.66
N PRO A 52 -11.64 -12.40 -3.26
CA PRO A 52 -10.21 -12.71 -3.30
C PRO A 52 -9.39 -11.66 -4.04
N GLU A 53 -9.97 -10.96 -5.00
CA GLU A 53 -9.35 -9.87 -5.75
C GLU A 53 -9.09 -8.64 -4.84
N TYR A 54 -10.02 -8.39 -3.93
CA TYR A 54 -9.91 -7.32 -2.93
C TYR A 54 -8.87 -7.67 -1.85
N LEU A 55 -8.81 -8.92 -1.42
CA LEU A 55 -7.75 -9.40 -0.50
C LEU A 55 -6.36 -9.28 -1.14
N LYS A 56 -6.21 -9.63 -2.42
CA LYS A 56 -4.95 -9.41 -3.16
C LYS A 56 -4.55 -7.94 -3.20
N PHE A 57 -5.52 -7.03 -3.36
CA PHE A 57 -5.27 -5.60 -3.32
C PHE A 57 -4.82 -5.11 -1.93
N LEU A 58 -5.49 -5.57 -0.87
CA LEU A 58 -5.11 -5.27 0.51
C LEU A 58 -3.71 -5.78 0.84
N ASN A 59 -3.41 -7.03 0.48
CA ASN A 59 -2.10 -7.64 0.72
C ASN A 59 -0.99 -6.91 -0.03
N LYS A 60 -1.21 -6.52 -1.30
CA LYS A 60 -0.23 -5.71 -2.04
C LYS A 60 0.02 -4.34 -1.39
N SER A 61 -1.01 -3.73 -0.81
CA SER A 61 -0.87 -2.47 -0.08
C SER A 61 -0.16 -2.64 1.27
N ARG A 62 -0.28 -3.82 1.90
CA ARG A 62 0.44 -4.16 3.14
C ARG A 62 1.90 -4.47 2.85
N THR A 63 2.21 -5.29 1.87
CA THR A 63 3.60 -5.57 1.49
C THR A 63 4.36 -4.31 1.08
N ALA A 64 3.71 -3.37 0.38
CA ALA A 64 4.33 -2.07 0.08
C ALA A 64 4.64 -1.22 1.32
N LYS A 65 3.98 -1.51 2.44
CA LYS A 65 4.19 -0.87 3.74
C LYS A 65 5.16 -1.67 4.62
N ASP A 66 5.15 -2.99 4.50
CA ASP A 66 6.10 -3.89 5.18
C ASP A 66 7.53 -3.75 4.63
N ILE A 67 7.71 -3.36 3.36
CA ILE A 67 9.04 -3.02 2.81
C ILE A 67 9.64 -1.77 3.48
N ASP A 68 8.81 -0.89 4.06
CA ASP A 68 9.28 0.22 4.91
C ASP A 68 9.48 -0.21 6.39
N GLU A 69 8.92 -1.35 6.82
CA GLU A 69 9.03 -1.88 8.19
C GLU A 69 10.17 -2.92 8.36
N GLU A 70 10.77 -3.42 7.28
CA GLU A 70 11.92 -4.32 7.33
C GLU A 70 13.26 -3.62 7.67
N SER A 71 13.31 -2.28 7.64
CA SER A 71 14.34 -1.54 8.36
C SER A 71 13.87 -1.32 9.80
N THR A 72 14.33 -2.16 10.72
CA THR A 72 14.18 -1.92 12.18
C THR A 72 14.82 -0.61 12.64
N LEU A 73 15.66 -0.02 11.78
CA LEU A 73 16.32 1.26 11.99
C LEU A 73 15.54 2.39 11.32
N SER A 74 15.30 3.45 12.07
CA SER A 74 14.77 4.70 11.53
C SER A 74 15.66 5.20 10.39
N PRO A 75 15.11 5.87 9.35
CA PRO A 75 15.91 6.53 8.32
C PRO A 75 17.04 7.42 8.87
N ARG A 76 16.85 7.96 10.08
CA ARG A 76 17.86 8.74 10.80
C ARG A 76 19.01 7.88 11.35
N GLU A 77 18.72 6.68 11.83
CA GLU A 77 19.71 5.73 12.34
C GLU A 77 20.52 5.12 11.20
N ILE A 78 19.89 4.87 10.04
CA ILE A 78 20.59 4.46 8.81
C ILE A 78 21.62 5.53 8.40
N LEU A 79 21.20 6.80 8.41
CA LEU A 79 22.09 7.93 8.08
C LEU A 79 23.26 8.03 9.06
N GLU A 80 22.99 7.94 10.37
CA GLU A 80 24.03 8.01 11.41
C GLU A 80 25.04 6.86 11.27
N ASN A 81 24.58 5.63 11.04
CA ASN A 81 25.47 4.47 10.85
C ASN A 81 26.39 4.66 9.63
N SER A 82 25.83 5.08 8.49
CA SER A 82 26.63 5.34 7.28
C SER A 82 27.69 6.43 7.50
N TYR A 83 27.37 7.45 8.31
CA TYR A 83 28.31 8.51 8.66
C TYR A 83 29.45 8.00 9.57
N GLN A 84 29.14 7.16 10.56
CA GLN A 84 30.15 6.57 11.43
C GLN A 84 31.08 5.64 10.65
N GLU A 85 30.54 4.81 9.75
CA GLU A 85 31.33 3.93 8.88
C GLU A 85 32.33 4.71 8.02
N LEU A 86 31.86 5.75 7.30
CA LEU A 86 32.73 6.60 6.50
C LEU A 86 33.78 7.31 7.36
N ARG A 87 33.42 7.74 8.57
CA ARG A 87 34.33 8.41 9.48
C ARG A 87 35.41 7.48 10.00
N ASP A 88 35.07 6.23 10.31
CA ASP A 88 36.03 5.24 10.79
C ASP A 88 36.94 4.73 9.68
N GLU A 89 36.42 4.59 8.46
CA GLU A 89 37.23 4.34 7.27
C GLU A 89 38.27 5.45 7.07
N LEU A 90 37.85 6.72 7.10
CA LEU A 90 38.75 7.86 6.99
C LEU A 90 39.80 7.90 8.11
N LYS A 91 39.42 7.60 9.36
CA LYS A 91 40.39 7.48 10.46
C LYS A 91 41.41 6.39 10.20
N SER A 92 40.96 5.22 9.71
CA SER A 92 41.85 4.11 9.40
C SER A 92 42.85 4.45 8.30
N LEU A 93 42.41 5.16 7.26
CA LEU A 93 43.27 5.64 6.17
C LEU A 93 44.32 6.63 6.66
N LEU A 94 43.94 7.55 7.55
CA LEU A 94 44.88 8.51 8.14
C LEU A 94 45.91 7.83 9.04
N LEU A 95 45.50 6.82 9.83
CA LEU A 95 46.42 6.04 10.65
C LEU A 95 47.43 5.24 9.81
N LEU A 96 47.00 4.69 8.67
CA LEU A 96 47.88 4.01 7.72
C LEU A 96 48.85 4.95 7.00
N HIS A 97 48.54 6.24 6.90
CA HIS A 97 49.41 7.23 6.23
C HIS A 97 50.45 7.86 7.17
N ILE A 98 50.27 7.73 8.49
CA ILE A 98 51.16 8.31 9.51
C ILE A 98 52.23 7.32 10.00
N PHE A 99 52.14 6.03 9.63
CA PHE A 99 53.18 5.01 9.80
C PHE A 99 53.79 4.62 8.45
#